data_AF-A0A150FRS4-F1
#
_entry.id   AF-A0A150FRS4-F1
#
_cell.length_a   1.000
_cell.length_b   1.000
_cell.length_c   1.000
_cell.angle_alpha   90.00
_cell.angle_beta   90.00
_cell.angle_gamma   90.00
#
_symmetry.space_group_name_H-M   'P 1'
#
loop_
_entity.id
_entity.type
_entity.pdbx_description
1 polymer ?
#
loop_
_entity_poly.entity_id
_entity_poly.type
_entity_poly.pdbx_seq_one_letter_code
_entity_poly.pdbx_strand_id
1 'polypeptide(L)' 'MTKIEEIRREIEDLREEINRYVQYPDIFKEELESTSMKIDSLINEYLKLSHTN' A
#
# COMPACT_ATOMS: atom_id res chain seq x y z
N MET A 1 12.25 2.91 -14.26
CA MET A 1 11.87 2.51 -12.90
C MET A 1 12.03 1.01 -12.82
N THR A 2 12.62 0.52 -11.74
CA THR A 2 12.61 -0.92 -11.43
C THR A 2 11.27 -1.29 -10.82
N LYS A 3 10.88 -2.56 -10.91
CA LYS A 3 9.64 -3.05 -10.29
C LYS A 3 9.61 -2.76 -8.77
N ILE A 4 10.76 -2.79 -8.11
CA ILE A 4 10.91 -2.45 -6.70
C ILE A 4 10.60 -0.96 -6.44
N GLU A 5 11.08 -0.06 -7.30
CA GLU A 5 10.79 1.38 -7.19
C GLU A 5 9.31 1.68 -7.42
N GLU A 6 8.66 0.99 -8.36
CA GLU A 6 7.22 1.10 -8.61
C GLU A 6 6.40 0.68 -7.38
N ILE A 7 6.74 -0.46 -6.78
CA ILE A 7 6.06 -0.97 -5.58
C ILE A 7 6.25 -0.01 -4.40
N ARG A 8 7.46 0.53 -4.20
CA ARG A 8 7.71 1.50 -3.12
C ARG A 8 6.85 2.75 -3.28
N ARG A 9 6.77 3.29 -4.51
CA ARG A 9 5.95 4.45 -4.81
C ARG A 9 4.47 4.16 -4.58
N GLU A 10 3.98 3.02 -5.03
CA GLU A 10 2.57 2.64 -4.85
C GLU A 10 2.22 2.47 -3.35
N ILE A 11 3.13 1.94 -2.54
CA ILE A 11 2.95 1.88 -1.07
C ILE A 11 2.88 3.30 -0.48
N GLU A 12 3.71 4.24 -0.92
CA GLU A 12 3.68 5.62 -0.44
C GLU A 12 2.35 6.31 -0.80
N ASP A 13 1.89 6.17 -2.05
CA ASP A 13 0.60 6.71 -2.52
C ASP A 13 -0.57 6.15 -1.69
N LEU A 14 -0.59 4.83 -1.43
CA LEU A 14 -1.63 4.18 -0.62
C LEU A 14 -1.56 4.59 0.87
N ARG A 15 -0.37 4.90 1.40
CA ARG A 15 -0.24 5.43 2.77
C ARG A 15 -0.83 6.84 2.86
N GLU A 16 -0.69 7.66 1.84
CA GLU A 16 -1.36 8.96 1.79
C GLU A 16 -2.88 8.82 1.70
N GLU A 17 -3.38 7.83 0.96
CA GLU A 17 -4.81 7.47 0.94
C GLU A 17 -5.33 7.08 2.32
N ILE A 18 -4.65 6.16 3.03
CA ILE A 18 -5.00 5.81 4.40
C ILE A 18 -5.05 7.05 5.29
N ASN A 19 -4.03 7.92 5.22
CA ASN A 19 -3.98 9.14 6.04
C ASN A 19 -5.19 10.06 5.82
N ARG A 20 -5.77 10.07 4.62
CA ARG A 20 -7.02 10.79 4.33
C ARG A 20 -8.24 10.04 4.86
N TYR A 21 -8.33 8.74 4.62
CA TYR A 21 -9.48 7.93 5.03
C TYR A 21 -9.64 7.83 6.54
N VAL A 22 -8.54 7.76 7.31
CA VAL A 22 -8.60 7.71 8.78
C VAL A 22 -9.17 8.98 9.41
N GLN A 23 -9.27 10.10 8.66
CA GLN A 23 -9.94 11.31 9.15
C GLN A 23 -11.47 11.15 9.13
N TYR A 24 -12.00 10.23 8.33
CA TYR A 24 -13.44 9.97 8.16
C TYR A 24 -13.72 8.46 8.12
N PRO A 25 -13.40 7.72 9.21
CA PRO A 25 -13.44 6.26 9.22
C PRO A 25 -14.84 5.68 9.01
N ASP A 26 -15.90 6.40 9.41
CA ASP A 26 -17.29 5.98 9.21
C ASP A 26 -17.71 6.01 7.73
N ILE A 27 -17.04 6.82 6.91
CA ILE A 27 -17.32 6.97 5.48
C ILE A 27 -16.45 6.00 4.67
N PHE A 28 -15.18 5.86 5.06
CA PHE A 28 -14.16 5.14 4.28
C PHE A 28 -13.74 3.81 4.88
N LYS A 29 -14.62 3.14 5.64
CA LYS A 29 -14.27 1.88 6.31
C LYS A 29 -13.82 0.82 5.31
N GLU A 30 -14.57 0.63 4.22
CA GLU A 30 -14.26 -0.38 3.21
C GLU A 30 -12.98 -0.03 2.45
N GLU A 31 -12.77 1.25 2.14
CA GLU A 31 -11.57 1.76 1.49
C GLU A 31 -10.34 1.60 2.40
N LEU A 32 -10.47 1.81 3.71
CA LEU A 32 -9.39 1.55 4.68
C LEU A 32 -8.99 0.08 4.69
N GLU A 33 -9.97 -0.82 4.77
CA GLU A 33 -9.73 -2.28 4.74
C GLU A 33 -9.09 -2.70 3.42
N SER A 34 -9.63 -2.26 2.29
CA SER A 34 -9.12 -2.58 0.94
C SER A 34 -7.71 -2.04 0.72
N THR A 35 -7.46 -0.78 1.09
CA THR A 35 -6.16 -0.12 0.95
C THR A 35 -5.11 -0.81 1.83
N SER A 36 -5.47 -1.17 3.06
CA SER A 36 -4.59 -1.94 3.95
C SER A 36 -4.21 -3.30 3.34
N MET A 37 -5.19 -4.05 2.84
CA MET A 37 -4.93 -5.34 2.17
C MET A 37 -4.01 -5.20 0.95
N LYS A 38 -4.18 -4.11 0.19
CA LYS A 38 -3.34 -3.82 -0.98
C LYS A 38 -1.89 -3.51 -0.57
N ILE A 39 -1.70 -2.71 0.49
CA ILE A 39 -0.37 -2.45 1.05
C ILE A 39 0.30 -3.76 1.49
N ASP A 40 -0.42 -4.64 2.19
CA ASP A 40 0.13 -5.93 2.62
C ASP A 40 0.57 -6.79 1.44
N SER A 41 -0.22 -6.83 0.35
CA SER A 41 0.16 -7.53 -0.88
C SER A 41 1.42 -6.95 -1.52
N LEU A 42 1.53 -5.62 -1.60
CA LEU A 42 2.67 -4.92 -2.18
C LEU A 42 3.95 -5.10 -1.34
N ILE A 43 3.84 -5.09 0.00
CA ILE A 43 4.96 -5.41 0.88
C ILE A 43 5.45 -6.84 0.64
N ASN A 44 4.54 -7.79 0.51
CA ASN A 44 4.90 -9.17 0.21
C ASN A 44 5.60 -9.31 -1.15
N GLU A 45 5.14 -8.59 -2.17
CA GLU A 45 5.79 -8.55 -3.49
C GLU A 45 7.19 -7.90 -3.40
N TYR A 46 7.30 -6.79 -2.69
CA TYR A 46 8.59 -6.12 -2.44
C TYR A 46 9.58 -7.07 -1.77
N LEU A 47 9.15 -7.79 -0.72
CA LEU A 47 10.01 -8.73 0.01
C LEU A 47 10.48 -9.88 -0.90
N LYS A 48 9.59 -10.44 -1.73
CA LYS A 48 9.99 -11.48 -2.70
C LYS A 48 11.05 -10.95 -3.67
N LEU A 49 10.85 -9.76 -4.22
CA LEU A 49 11.79 -9.16 -5.17
C LEU A 49 13.12 -8.75 -4.50
N SER A 50 13.09 -8.32 -3.25
CA SER A 50 14.30 -7.92 -2.51
C SER A 50 15.14 -9.11 -2.03
N HIS A 51 14.54 -10.29 -1.85
CA HIS A 51 15.24 -11.52 -1.46
C HIS A 51 15.66 -12.41 -2.65
N THR A 52 15.26 -12.06 -3.88
CA THR A 52 15.63 -12.79 -5.11
C THR A 52 16.78 -12.11 -5.88
N ASN A 53 17.49 -11.15 -5.24
CA ASN A 53 18.69 -10.51 -5.78
C ASN A 53 19.94 -10.88 -4.96
#